data_AF-A0A6C0KGY3-F1
#
_entry.id   AF-A0A6C0KGY3-F1
#
_cell.length_a   1.000
_cell.length_b   1.000
_cell.length_c   1.000
_cell.angle_alpha   90.00
_cell.angle_beta   90.00
_cell.angle_gamma   90.00
#
_symmetry.space_group_name_H-M   'P 1'
#
loop_
_entity.id
_entity.type
_entity.pdbx_description
1 polymer ?
#
loop_
_entity_poly.entity_id
_entity_poly.type
_entity_poly.pdbx_seq_one_letter_code
_entity_poly.pdbx_strand_id
1 'polypeptide(L)'
;MLTTRNQRFYIGTTRFNKKTWNENERWRINKSFKGCIYNLPKTTTCMIPQDSTIFILEMNNDINKIMGIGLIKNKFETKYHCIYEDKNYNRYTYKGNQRKDKMEFTEKQSEILEILETIVFKGKKHLKRGQGITLVPQDRLLKKDFLEFFTNLFIVSERTNNSDRNDNSDRNDNSERNNNSDRNNNYKNLNINK
;
A
#
# COMPACT_ATOMS: atom_id res chain seq x y z
N MET A 1 -2.16 16.59 7.54
CA MET A 1 -2.56 15.57 8.52
C MET A 1 -4.04 15.38 8.38
N LEU A 2 -4.46 14.14 8.15
CA LEU A 2 -5.85 13.73 8.14
C LEU A 2 -6.13 13.06 9.49
N THR A 3 -7.32 13.26 10.06
CA THR A 3 -7.62 12.81 11.42
C THR A 3 -8.97 12.12 11.47
N THR A 4 -8.99 10.91 12.03
CA THR A 4 -10.22 10.27 12.52
C THR A 4 -10.29 10.42 14.03
N ARG A 5 -11.39 10.02 14.68
CA ARG A 5 -11.54 10.10 16.14
C ARG A 5 -10.37 9.44 16.90
N ASN A 6 -9.75 8.40 16.33
CA ASN A 6 -8.76 7.58 17.03
C ASN A 6 -7.38 7.56 16.36
N GLN A 7 -7.20 8.12 15.16
CA GLN A 7 -5.95 7.99 14.40
C GLN A 7 -5.60 9.24 13.60
N ARG A 8 -4.29 9.49 13.48
CA ARG A 8 -3.71 10.57 12.67
C ARG A 8 -2.96 9.95 11.50
N PHE A 9 -3.23 10.46 10.30
CA PHE A 9 -2.59 10.06 9.07
C PHE A 9 -1.86 11.25 8.45
N TYR A 10 -0.73 10.94 7.82
CA TYR A 10 0.07 11.91 7.09
C TYR A 10 0.06 11.55 5.61
N ILE A 11 0.17 12.57 4.75
CA ILE A 11 0.37 12.37 3.32
C ILE A 11 1.75 12.90 3.00
N GLY A 12 2.60 12.03 2.48
CA GLY A 12 3.94 12.34 2.04
C GLY A 12 4.12 12.05 0.56
N THR A 13 5.20 12.56 -0.01
CA THR A 13 5.59 12.28 -1.38
C THR A 13 7.02 11.75 -1.44
N THR A 14 7.24 10.77 -2.31
CA THR A 14 8.56 10.35 -2.78
C THR A 14 8.66 10.65 -4.27
N ARG A 15 9.88 10.82 -4.78
CA ARG A 15 10.11 11.26 -6.15
C ARG A 15 10.98 10.24 -6.85
N PHE A 16 10.50 9.82 -8.01
CA PHE A 16 11.20 8.98 -8.95
C PHE A 16 11.41 9.76 -10.25
N ASN A 17 12.52 9.45 -10.91
CA ASN A 17 12.65 9.61 -12.34
C ASN A 17 12.43 8.25 -13.01
N LYS A 18 12.47 8.20 -14.34
CA LYS A 18 12.29 6.97 -15.12
C LYS A 18 13.26 5.86 -14.69
N LYS A 19 14.53 6.20 -14.43
CA LYS A 19 15.55 5.23 -14.02
C LYS A 19 15.22 4.60 -12.65
N THR A 20 15.08 5.43 -11.62
CA THR A 20 14.81 4.99 -10.25
C THR A 20 13.45 4.31 -10.11
N TRP A 21 12.45 4.71 -10.91
CA TRP A 21 11.18 4.00 -10.99
C TRP A 21 11.37 2.55 -11.46
N ASN A 22 12.07 2.37 -12.58
CA ASN A 22 12.29 1.04 -13.17
C ASN A 22 13.14 0.15 -12.24
N GLU A 23 14.13 0.70 -11.56
CA GLU A 23 14.93 -0.02 -10.55
C GLU A 23 14.04 -0.50 -9.39
N ASN A 24 13.19 0.37 -8.85
CA ASN A 24 12.28 0.03 -7.76
C ASN A 24 11.26 -1.04 -8.20
N GLU A 25 10.65 -0.87 -9.36
CA GLU A 25 9.69 -1.82 -9.93
C GLU A 25 10.32 -3.19 -10.15
N ARG A 26 11.49 -3.25 -10.79
CA ARG A 26 12.25 -4.49 -10.98
C ARG A 26 12.55 -5.17 -9.64
N TRP A 27 12.94 -4.39 -8.62
CA TRP A 27 13.19 -4.95 -7.29
C TRP A 27 11.92 -5.59 -6.69
N ARG A 28 10.76 -4.90 -6.78
CA ARG A 28 9.49 -5.43 -6.27
C ARG A 28 9.09 -6.71 -6.98
N ILE A 29 9.22 -6.75 -8.31
CA ILE A 29 8.92 -7.94 -9.14
C ILE A 29 9.84 -9.11 -8.77
N ASN A 30 11.15 -8.88 -8.74
CA ASN A 30 12.14 -9.92 -8.45
C ASN A 30 12.02 -10.52 -7.04
N LYS A 31 11.45 -9.76 -6.10
CA LYS A 31 11.19 -10.21 -4.73
C LYS A 31 9.75 -10.66 -4.50
N SER A 32 8.91 -10.66 -5.54
CA SER A 32 7.46 -10.91 -5.43
C SER A 32 6.80 -10.09 -4.33
N PHE A 33 7.28 -8.85 -4.13
CA PHE A 33 6.87 -8.00 -3.02
C PHE A 33 5.68 -7.13 -3.44
N LYS A 34 4.50 -7.41 -2.88
CA LYS A 34 3.24 -6.70 -3.18
C LYS A 34 3.09 -5.36 -2.47
N GLY A 35 3.95 -5.07 -1.49
CA GLY A 35 3.91 -3.83 -0.73
C GLY A 35 4.62 -2.67 -1.42
N CYS A 36 4.93 -1.63 -0.64
CA CYS A 36 5.72 -0.49 -1.09
C CYS A 36 7.07 -0.44 -0.36
N ILE A 37 8.09 0.05 -1.07
CA ILE A 37 9.44 0.21 -0.51
C ILE A 37 10.09 1.46 -1.07
N TYR A 38 10.65 2.27 -0.16
CA TYR A 38 11.23 3.57 -0.45
C TYR A 38 12.59 3.66 0.20
N ASN A 39 13.61 3.40 -0.61
CA ASN A 39 14.99 3.71 -0.29
C ASN A 39 15.23 5.21 -0.51
N LEU A 40 15.77 5.90 0.50
CA LEU A 40 15.93 7.35 0.51
C LEU A 40 17.32 7.76 1.01
N PRO A 41 17.87 8.89 0.51
CA PRO A 41 19.16 9.42 0.96
C PRO A 41 19.08 10.11 2.33
N LYS A 42 17.87 10.44 2.80
CA LYS A 42 17.59 11.13 4.06
C LYS A 42 16.38 10.50 4.73
N THR A 43 16.38 10.52 6.06
CA THR A 43 15.21 10.17 6.86
C THR A 43 14.07 11.18 6.65
N THR A 44 12.88 10.78 7.07
CA THR A 44 11.74 11.68 7.28
C THR A 44 12.12 12.88 8.17
N THR A 45 11.43 14.00 7.98
CA THR A 45 11.62 15.18 8.83
C THR A 45 11.13 14.90 10.26
N CYS A 46 11.76 15.54 11.25
CA CYS A 46 11.39 15.43 12.67
C CYS A 46 9.93 15.86 12.99
N MET A 47 9.23 16.46 12.03
CA MET A 47 7.85 16.88 12.15
C MET A 47 6.84 15.73 12.12
N ILE A 48 7.25 14.54 11.65
CA ILE A 48 6.38 13.36 11.64
C ILE A 48 6.70 12.54 12.90
N PRO A 49 5.74 12.31 13.81
CA PRO A 49 5.97 11.46 14.97
C PRO A 49 6.35 10.04 14.54
N GLN A 50 7.21 9.39 15.31
CA GLN A 50 7.60 8.00 15.07
C GLN A 50 6.37 7.09 15.06
N ASP A 51 6.42 6.03 14.24
CA ASP A 51 5.33 5.05 14.05
C ASP A 51 3.99 5.62 13.54
N SER A 52 3.97 6.89 13.12
CA SER A 52 2.82 7.48 12.43
C SER A 52 2.58 6.80 11.09
N THR A 53 1.30 6.65 10.72
CA THR A 53 0.91 6.14 9.41
C THR A 53 1.04 7.22 8.34
N ILE A 54 1.73 6.92 7.24
CA ILE A 54 1.94 7.84 6.13
C ILE A 54 1.46 7.19 4.82
N PHE A 55 0.56 7.87 4.11
CA PHE A 55 0.26 7.60 2.71
C PHE A 55 1.32 8.27 1.84
N ILE A 56 2.01 7.50 1.01
CA ILE A 56 3.09 7.98 0.14
C ILE A 56 2.58 8.05 -1.29
N LEU A 57 2.57 9.25 -1.86
CA LEU A 57 2.34 9.47 -3.28
C LEU A 57 3.65 9.22 -4.04
N GLU A 58 3.66 8.20 -4.90
CA GLU A 58 4.82 7.81 -5.71
C GLU A 58 4.92 8.69 -6.96
N MET A 59 5.54 9.86 -6.83
CA MET A 59 5.62 10.82 -7.93
C MET A 59 6.68 10.39 -8.94
N ASN A 60 6.29 10.16 -10.21
CA ASN A 60 7.24 10.11 -11.32
C ASN A 60 7.35 11.50 -11.96
N ASN A 61 8.48 12.17 -11.68
CA ASN A 61 8.73 13.57 -12.05
C ASN A 61 8.98 13.79 -13.54
N ASP A 62 9.39 12.75 -14.29
CA ASP A 62 9.69 12.87 -15.72
C ASP A 62 8.40 12.99 -16.52
N ILE A 63 7.36 12.26 -16.12
CA ILE A 63 6.03 12.27 -16.76
C ILE A 63 4.98 13.07 -15.98
N ASN A 64 5.34 13.60 -14.80
CA ASN A 64 4.43 14.30 -13.89
C ASN A 64 3.17 13.50 -13.53
N LYS A 65 3.34 12.21 -13.23
CA LYS A 65 2.25 11.31 -12.84
C LYS A 65 2.50 10.66 -11.49
N ILE A 66 1.44 10.47 -10.72
CA ILE A 66 1.49 9.60 -9.54
C ILE A 66 1.35 8.16 -10.04
N MET A 67 2.35 7.33 -9.76
CA MET A 67 2.40 5.95 -10.26
C MET A 67 1.71 4.95 -9.33
N GLY A 68 1.48 5.35 -8.09
CA GLY A 68 0.83 4.55 -7.08
C GLY A 68 0.83 5.24 -5.74
N ILE A 69 0.17 4.60 -4.78
CA ILE A 69 0.11 5.07 -3.41
C ILE A 69 0.56 3.91 -2.50
N GLY A 70 1.52 4.17 -1.63
CA GLY A 70 1.95 3.21 -0.60
C GLY A 70 1.47 3.60 0.78
N LEU A 71 1.27 2.60 1.65
CA LEU A 71 1.04 2.83 3.07
C LEU A 71 2.24 2.37 3.89
N ILE A 72 2.90 3.30 4.59
CA ILE A 72 4.04 3.00 5.45
C ILE A 72 3.81 3.49 6.88
N LYS A 73 4.67 3.00 7.78
CA LYS A 73 4.90 3.59 9.09
C LYS A 73 6.12 4.49 9.05
N ASN A 74 6.15 5.53 9.87
CA ASN A 74 7.33 6.38 10.07
C ASN A 74 8.40 5.64 10.88
N LYS A 75 8.95 4.59 10.28
CA LYS A 75 9.98 3.71 10.82
C LYS A 75 10.75 3.14 9.65
N PHE A 76 12.07 3.32 9.65
CA PHE A 76 12.94 2.72 8.65
C PHE A 76 13.40 1.32 9.10
N GLU A 77 13.66 0.46 8.12
CA GLU A 77 14.16 -0.90 8.31
C GLU A 77 15.64 -0.88 8.70
N THR A 78 16.03 -1.80 9.58
CA THR A 78 17.45 -2.07 9.88
C THR A 78 18.10 -2.91 8.79
N LYS A 79 17.30 -3.69 8.05
CA LYS A 79 17.78 -4.51 6.94
C LYS A 79 18.19 -3.62 5.78
N TYR A 80 19.40 -3.85 5.25
CA TYR A 80 19.86 -3.16 4.06
C TYR A 80 19.20 -3.74 2.80
N HIS A 81 18.72 -2.84 1.95
CA HIS A 81 18.13 -3.17 0.65
C HIS A 81 18.90 -2.42 -0.44
N CYS A 82 19.51 -3.14 -1.38
CA CYS A 82 20.14 -2.54 -2.56
C CYS A 82 19.10 -2.45 -3.68
N ILE A 83 18.43 -1.31 -3.81
CA ILE A 83 17.38 -1.10 -4.82
C ILE A 83 17.94 -0.33 -6.02
N TYR A 84 18.64 0.77 -5.75
CA TYR A 84 19.14 1.68 -6.77
C TYR A 84 20.62 1.46 -7.04
N GLU A 85 21.05 1.74 -8.27
CA GLU A 85 22.46 1.76 -8.63
C GLU A 85 23.23 2.83 -7.85
N ASP A 86 22.66 4.02 -7.71
CA ASP A 86 23.23 5.07 -6.87
C ASP A 86 23.02 4.74 -5.38
N LYS A 87 24.11 4.34 -4.74
CA LYS A 87 24.16 3.95 -3.32
C LYS A 87 23.68 5.04 -2.38
N ASN A 88 23.72 6.32 -2.77
CA ASN A 88 23.21 7.41 -1.94
C ASN A 88 21.73 7.27 -1.66
N TYR A 89 20.95 6.71 -2.59
CA TYR A 89 19.52 6.49 -2.37
C TYR A 89 19.23 5.28 -1.48
N ASN A 90 20.19 4.38 -1.22
CA ASN A 90 19.97 3.16 -0.43
C ASN A 90 20.28 3.31 1.07
N ARG A 91 20.31 4.54 1.60
CA ARG A 91 20.71 4.80 3.01
C ARG A 91 19.62 4.45 4.02
N TYR A 92 18.38 4.85 3.75
CA TYR A 92 17.25 4.63 4.64
C TYR A 92 16.12 3.94 3.89
N THR A 93 15.68 2.80 4.39
CA THR A 93 14.62 2.01 3.76
C THR A 93 13.32 2.17 4.54
N TYR A 94 12.29 2.76 3.94
CA TYR A 94 10.94 2.72 4.49
C TYR A 94 10.14 1.66 3.73
N LYS A 95 9.47 0.77 4.46
CA LYS A 95 8.74 -0.34 3.87
C LYS A 95 7.31 -0.37 4.40
N GLY A 96 6.39 -0.74 3.53
CA GLY A 96 4.97 -0.90 3.84
C GLY A 96 4.41 -2.15 3.20
N ASN A 97 3.47 -2.81 3.87
CA ASN A 97 2.88 -4.06 3.39
C ASN A 97 1.80 -3.82 2.32
N GLN A 98 1.33 -2.58 2.17
CA GLN A 98 0.28 -2.23 1.23
C GLN A 98 0.76 -1.19 0.23
N ARG A 99 0.38 -1.40 -1.04
CA ARG A 99 0.57 -0.48 -2.15
C ARG A 99 -0.58 -0.66 -3.12
N LYS A 100 -1.07 0.45 -3.69
CA LYS A 100 -2.03 0.46 -4.78
C LYS A 100 -1.36 1.05 -6.01
N ASP A 101 -1.27 0.28 -7.08
CA ASP A 101 -0.76 0.77 -8.36
C ASP A 101 -1.80 1.66 -9.05
N LYS A 102 -1.37 2.70 -9.77
CA LYS A 102 -2.29 3.62 -10.47
C LYS A 102 -3.25 2.88 -11.42
N MET A 103 -2.84 1.74 -11.97
CA MET A 103 -3.66 0.95 -12.90
C MET A 103 -4.82 0.24 -12.20
N GLU A 104 -4.81 0.17 -10.87
CA GLU A 104 -5.86 -0.47 -10.07
C GLU A 104 -6.92 0.51 -9.54
N PHE A 105 -6.83 1.80 -9.93
CA PHE A 105 -7.77 2.83 -9.48
C PHE A 105 -9.03 2.79 -10.33
N THR A 106 -10.19 2.95 -9.69
CA THR A 106 -11.46 3.18 -10.42
C THR A 106 -11.45 4.56 -11.08
N GLU A 107 -12.41 4.83 -11.97
CA GLU A 107 -12.56 6.14 -12.61
C GLU A 107 -12.67 7.29 -11.58
N LYS A 108 -13.59 7.17 -10.62
CA LYS A 108 -13.74 8.13 -9.51
C LYS A 108 -12.46 8.30 -8.68
N GLN A 109 -11.72 7.21 -8.44
CA GLN A 109 -10.45 7.29 -7.72
C GLN A 109 -9.36 7.97 -8.55
N SER A 110 -9.41 7.81 -9.88
CA SER A 110 -8.50 8.45 -10.83
C SER A 110 -8.72 9.96 -10.91
N GLU A 111 -9.98 10.43 -10.86
CA GLU A 111 -10.29 11.87 -10.75
C GLU A 111 -9.63 12.51 -9.52
N ILE A 112 -9.73 11.83 -8.36
CA ILE A 112 -9.07 12.28 -7.12
C ILE A 112 -7.54 12.27 -7.28
N LEU A 113 -7.00 11.27 -7.98
CA LEU A 113 -5.57 11.17 -8.28
C LEU A 113 -5.11 12.36 -9.15
N GLU A 114 -5.88 12.80 -10.13
CA GLU A 114 -5.58 13.96 -10.98
C GLU A 114 -5.57 15.29 -10.21
N ILE A 115 -6.46 15.43 -9.22
CA ILE A 115 -6.44 16.57 -8.29
C ILE A 115 -5.14 16.54 -7.48
N LEU A 116 -4.75 15.37 -6.96
CA LEU A 116 -3.48 15.20 -6.24
C LEU A 116 -2.27 15.50 -7.15
N GLU A 117 -2.30 15.06 -8.41
CA GLU A 117 -1.25 15.38 -9.40
C GLU A 117 -1.11 16.88 -9.61
N THR A 118 -2.23 17.59 -9.73
CA THR A 118 -2.24 19.04 -9.84
C THR A 118 -1.61 19.69 -8.60
N ILE A 119 -1.90 19.17 -7.40
CA ILE A 119 -1.28 19.65 -6.16
C ILE A 119 0.23 19.41 -6.14
N VAL A 120 0.69 18.20 -6.48
CA VAL A 120 2.10 17.83 -6.27
C VAL A 120 3.02 18.27 -7.42
N PHE A 121 2.52 18.42 -8.65
CA PHE A 121 3.33 18.76 -9.84
C PHE A 121 3.18 20.20 -10.33
N LYS A 122 2.05 20.86 -10.08
CA LYS A 122 1.72 22.17 -10.68
C LYS A 122 1.66 23.30 -9.65
N GLY A 123 1.71 24.53 -10.14
CA GLY A 123 1.53 25.75 -9.35
C GLY A 123 2.72 26.16 -8.48
N LYS A 124 2.54 27.28 -7.78
CA LYS A 124 3.50 27.77 -6.78
C LYS A 124 3.53 26.78 -5.61
N LYS A 125 4.73 26.43 -5.12
CA LYS A 125 4.96 25.41 -4.07
C LYS A 125 4.68 23.95 -4.50
N HIS A 126 4.84 23.62 -5.79
CA HIS A 126 4.85 22.22 -6.23
C HIS A 126 5.90 21.38 -5.47
N LEU A 127 5.71 20.08 -5.36
CA LEU A 127 6.54 19.18 -4.55
C LEU A 127 7.59 18.40 -5.36
N LYS A 128 7.81 18.75 -6.64
CA LYS A 128 8.81 18.11 -7.53
C LYS A 128 10.25 18.16 -6.99
N ARG A 129 10.56 19.12 -6.12
CA ARG A 129 11.89 19.30 -5.53
C ARG A 129 11.84 18.91 -4.05
N GLY A 130 12.87 18.22 -3.58
CA GLY A 130 12.97 17.70 -2.22
C GLY A 130 13.76 16.39 -2.18
N GLN A 131 14.30 16.06 -1.01
CA GLN A 131 14.96 14.78 -0.75
C GLN A 131 14.18 14.02 0.32
N GLY A 132 14.18 12.69 0.24
CA GLY A 132 13.43 11.86 1.19
C GLY A 132 11.91 11.99 1.00
N ILE A 133 11.19 11.72 2.09
CA ILE A 133 9.73 11.93 2.17
C ILE A 133 9.46 13.38 2.55
N THR A 134 8.66 14.07 1.74
CA THR A 134 8.18 15.43 2.05
C THR A 134 6.67 15.40 2.28
N LEU A 135 6.21 16.04 3.36
CA LEU A 135 4.78 16.14 3.64
C LEU A 135 4.07 17.06 2.64
N VAL A 136 2.86 16.66 2.24
CA VAL A 136 1.94 17.56 1.56
C VAL A 136 1.41 18.59 2.57
N PRO A 137 1.55 19.90 2.31
CA PRO A 137 1.05 20.95 3.20
C PRO A 137 -0.45 20.81 3.49
N GLN A 138 -0.84 21.04 4.75
CA GLN A 138 -2.21 20.76 5.20
C GLN A 138 -3.26 21.67 4.57
N ASP A 139 -2.89 22.92 4.30
CA ASP A 139 -3.70 23.94 3.63
C ASP A 139 -4.06 23.55 2.19
N ARG A 140 -3.36 22.57 1.61
CA ARG A 140 -3.59 22.07 0.26
C ARG A 140 -4.44 20.80 0.21
N LEU A 141 -4.83 20.27 1.37
CA LEU A 141 -5.60 19.04 1.48
C LEU A 141 -7.04 19.39 1.87
N LEU A 142 -8.00 19.17 0.97
CA LEU A 142 -9.42 19.13 1.30
C LEU A 142 -9.66 17.94 2.25
N LYS A 143 -9.75 18.23 3.54
CA LYS A 143 -9.54 17.23 4.60
C LYS A 143 -10.53 16.06 4.56
N LYS A 144 -11.79 16.28 4.15
CA LYS A 144 -12.83 15.25 4.19
C LYS A 144 -12.69 14.27 3.03
N ASP A 145 -12.65 14.76 1.80
CA ASP A 145 -12.65 13.92 0.59
C ASP A 145 -11.37 13.10 0.48
N PHE A 146 -10.22 13.69 0.80
CA PHE A 146 -8.96 12.94 0.82
C PHE A 146 -8.92 11.91 1.94
N LEU A 147 -9.43 12.24 3.14
CA LEU A 147 -9.48 11.26 4.22
C LEU A 147 -10.31 10.04 3.81
N GLU A 148 -11.51 10.25 3.29
CA GLU A 148 -12.38 9.18 2.82
C GLU A 148 -11.71 8.35 1.71
N PHE A 149 -11.09 9.01 0.73
CA PHE A 149 -10.34 8.37 -0.34
C PHE A 149 -9.25 7.42 0.18
N PHE A 150 -8.34 7.92 1.02
CA PHE A 150 -7.24 7.12 1.53
C PHE A 150 -7.71 6.01 2.48
N THR A 151 -8.74 6.25 3.30
CA THR A 151 -9.29 5.21 4.19
C THR A 151 -10.00 4.12 3.40
N ASN A 152 -10.74 4.47 2.35
CA ASN A 152 -11.42 3.47 1.52
C ASN A 152 -10.41 2.64 0.72
N LEU A 153 -9.31 3.26 0.28
CA LEU A 153 -8.27 2.59 -0.50
C LEU A 153 -7.54 1.49 0.30
N PHE A 154 -7.24 1.73 1.58
CA PHE A 154 -6.36 0.85 2.38
C PHE A 154 -6.99 0.23 3.64
N ILE A 155 -8.09 0.76 4.17
CA ILE A 155 -8.65 0.32 5.47
C ILE A 155 -9.96 -0.44 5.25
N VAL A 156 -10.88 0.11 4.46
CA VAL A 156 -12.17 -0.56 4.18
C VAL A 156 -11.96 -1.78 3.30
N SER A 157 -11.09 -1.66 2.29
CA SER A 157 -10.72 -2.76 1.39
C SER A 157 -10.14 -3.99 2.13
N GLU A 158 -9.50 -3.82 3.29
CA GLU A 158 -9.01 -4.94 4.09
C GLU A 158 -10.10 -5.63 4.90
N ARG A 159 -11.11 -4.89 5.37
CA ARG A 159 -12.22 -5.48 6.13
C ARG A 159 -13.04 -6.43 5.26
N THR A 160 -13.34 -6.00 4.03
CA THR A 160 -14.04 -6.85 3.04
C THR A 160 -13.19 -8.05 2.61
N ASN A 161 -11.90 -7.86 2.35
CA ASN A 161 -11.03 -8.98 1.96
C ASN A 161 -10.80 -10.01 3.09
N ASN A 162 -10.87 -9.60 4.37
CA ASN A 162 -10.75 -10.51 5.50
C ASN A 162 -12.07 -11.21 5.85
N SER A 163 -13.23 -10.56 5.69
CA SER A 163 -14.53 -11.23 5.85
C SER A 163 -14.72 -12.33 4.80
N ASP A 164 -14.38 -12.07 3.54
CA ASP A 164 -14.54 -13.05 2.45
C ASP A 164 -13.61 -14.27 2.60
N ARG A 165 -12.49 -14.12 3.32
CA ARG A 165 -11.58 -15.25 3.62
C ARG A 165 -12.11 -16.13 4.74
N ASN A 166 -12.71 -15.55 5.78
CA ASN A 166 -13.28 -16.29 6.90
C ASN A 166 -14.55 -17.06 6.48
N ASP A 167 -15.39 -16.48 5.62
CA ASP A 167 -16.59 -17.17 5.13
C ASP A 167 -16.28 -18.36 4.19
N ASN A 168 -15.12 -18.33 3.51
CA ASN A 168 -14.68 -19.43 2.64
C ASN A 168 -13.98 -20.57 3.40
N SER A 169 -13.32 -20.29 4.54
CA SER A 169 -12.77 -21.35 5.39
C SER A 169 -13.88 -22.18 6.05
N ASP A 170 -14.97 -21.54 6.48
CA ASP A 170 -16.09 -22.23 7.14
C ASP A 170 -16.90 -23.10 6.16
N ARG A 171 -16.86 -22.80 4.86
CA ARG A 171 -17.48 -23.65 3.82
C ARG A 171 -16.65 -24.89 3.49
N ASN A 172 -15.32 -24.77 3.49
CA ASN A 172 -14.44 -25.89 3.18
C ASN A 172 -14.43 -26.95 4.31
N ASP A 173 -14.42 -26.53 5.58
CA ASP A 173 -14.53 -27.44 6.74
C ASP A 173 -15.86 -28.22 6.79
N ASN A 174 -16.96 -27.62 6.32
CA ASN A 174 -18.26 -28.29 6.26
C ASN A 174 -18.35 -29.30 5.09
N SER A 175 -17.62 -29.08 4.00
CA SER A 175 -17.55 -30.02 2.88
C SER A 175 -16.71 -31.28 3.20
N GLU A 176 -15.65 -31.15 4.00
CA GLU A 176 -14.84 -32.29 4.45
C GLU A 176 -15.57 -33.15 5.50
N ARG A 177 -16.44 -32.55 6.32
CA ARG A 177 -17.30 -33.30 7.25
C ARG A 177 -18.38 -34.12 6.54
N ASN A 178 -19.01 -33.59 5.50
CA ASN A 178 -20.05 -34.30 4.74
C ASN A 178 -19.48 -35.45 3.88
N ASN A 179 -18.23 -35.36 3.43
CA ASN A 179 -17.59 -36.46 2.67
C ASN A 179 -17.15 -37.65 3.56
N ASN A 180 -17.03 -37.46 4.88
CA ASN A 180 -16.69 -38.52 5.82
C ASN A 180 -17.92 -39.26 6.40
N SER A 181 -19.11 -38.66 6.36
CA SER A 181 -20.35 -39.35 6.75
C SER A 181 -20.79 -40.42 5.73
N ASP A 182 -20.49 -40.24 4.45
CA ASP A 182 -20.88 -41.19 3.40
C ASP A 182 -19.97 -42.43 3.32
N ARG A 183 -18.72 -42.34 3.79
CA ARG A 183 -17.81 -43.49 3.84
C ARG A 183 -18.11 -44.48 4.97
N ASN A 184 -18.76 -44.04 6.05
CA ASN A 184 -19.06 -44.90 7.20
C ASN A 184 -20.35 -45.74 7.06
N ASN A 185 -21.18 -45.50 6.03
CA ASN A 185 -22.38 -46.31 5.77
C ASN A 185 -22.14 -47.50 4.83
N ASN A 186 -21.01 -47.58 4.13
CA ASN A 186 -20.73 -48.70 3.20
C ASN A 186 -20.10 -49.95 3.84
N TYR A 187 -19.69 -49.90 5.11
CA TYR A 187 -19.09 -51.07 5.80
C TYR A 187 -20.07 -51.87 6.68
N LYS A 188 -21.35 -51.47 6.77
CA LYS A 188 -22.35 -52.18 7.58
C LYS A 188 -23.23 -53.18 6.81
N ASN A 189 -23.11 -53.30 5.48
CA ASN A 189 -24.00 -54.15 4.67
C ASN A 189 -23.32 -55.36 4.00
N LEU A 190 -22.15 -55.80 4.45
CA LEU A 190 -21.40 -56.90 3.80
C LEU A 190 -21.23 -58.18 4.63
N ASN A 191 -21.92 -58.33 5.76
CA ASN A 191 -21.76 -59.53 6.60
C ASN A 191 -23.09 -60.08 7.15
N ILE A 192 -24.03 -60.49 6.29
CA ILE A 192 -24.99 -61.55 6.61
C ILE A 192 -25.33 -62.28 5.30
N ASN A 193 -24.77 -63.49 5.12
CA ASN A 193 -25.40 -64.63 4.45
C ASN A 193 -24.46 -65.84 4.60
N LYS A 194 -24.73 -66.65 5.61
CA LYS A 194 -24.38 -68.07 5.69
C LYS A 194 -25.68 -68.85 5.63
#